data_AF-A0A924DWL5-F1
#
_entry.id   AF-A0A924DWL5-F1
#
_cell.length_a   1.000
_cell.length_b   1.000
_cell.length_c   1.000
_cell.angle_alpha   90.00
_cell.angle_beta   90.00
_cell.angle_gamma   90.00
#
_symmetry.space_group_name_H-M   'P 1'
#
loop_
_entity.id
_entity.type
_entity.pdbx_description
1 polymer ?
#
loop_
_entity_poly.entity_id
_entity_poly.type
_entity_poly.pdbx_seq_one_letter_code
_entity_poly.pdbx_strand_id
1 'polypeptide(L)' 'MERLQHAEDKAVTDVAVGDKKAIPAKELPKLIARIEKEMHAAAKVLDFERAAWLRDQLRELRQQQEAAK' A
#
# COMPACT_ATOMS: atom_id res chain seq x y z
N MET A 1 23.29 6.04 -20.22
CA MET A 1 22.63 5.71 -18.93
C MET A 1 21.21 6.21 -19.01
N GLU A 2 20.27 5.27 -19.13
CA GLU A 2 18.85 5.51 -19.41
C GLU A 2 18.20 6.40 -18.35
N ARG A 3 17.45 7.40 -18.86
CA ARG A 3 16.53 8.21 -18.08
C ARG A 3 15.44 7.27 -17.57
N LEU A 4 15.46 6.96 -16.28
CA LEU A 4 14.31 6.36 -15.62
C LEU A 4 13.16 7.36 -15.70
N GLN A 5 12.19 7.06 -16.55
CA GLN A 5 10.90 7.73 -16.63
C GLN A 5 10.22 7.60 -15.26
N HIS A 6 10.36 8.59 -14.39
CA HIS A 6 9.44 8.76 -13.26
C HIS A 6 8.16 9.34 -13.84
N ALA A 7 7.32 8.43 -14.35
CA ALA A 7 5.96 8.72 -14.73
C ALA A 7 5.21 9.33 -13.55
N GLU A 8 4.61 10.46 -13.84
CA GLU A 8 3.69 11.21 -13.01
C GLU A 8 2.48 10.31 -12.70
N ASP A 9 2.10 10.17 -11.43
CA ASP A 9 0.70 9.85 -11.12
C ASP A 9 0.26 10.49 -9.79
N LYS A 10 -0.32 11.67 -9.99
CA LYS A 10 -1.51 12.25 -9.38
C LYS A 10 -1.99 11.75 -8.01
N ALA A 11 -2.27 12.76 -7.19
CA ALA A 11 -3.33 12.86 -6.20
C ALA A 11 -4.33 11.68 -6.14
N VAL A 12 -4.37 11.00 -4.99
CA VAL A 12 -5.53 10.26 -4.50
C VAL A 12 -5.63 10.57 -3.01
N THR A 13 -6.35 11.65 -2.67
CA THR A 13 -7.77 11.70 -2.28
C THR A 13 -7.99 11.26 -0.83
N ASP A 14 -8.27 12.26 0.01
CA ASP A 14 -9.03 12.17 1.25
C ASP A 14 -10.15 11.13 1.16
N VAL A 15 -10.06 10.06 1.95
CA VAL A 15 -11.24 9.35 2.44
C VAL A 15 -11.00 9.00 3.90
N ALA A 16 -11.90 9.51 4.72
CA ALA A 16 -12.01 9.33 6.15
C ALA A 16 -11.90 7.85 6.54
N VAL A 17 -10.94 7.53 7.43
CA VAL A 17 -10.93 6.26 8.13
C VAL A 17 -11.83 6.40 9.35
N GLY A 18 -13.13 6.29 9.10
CA GLY A 18 -14.11 5.95 10.12
C GLY A 18 -14.02 4.45 10.41
N ASP A 19 -13.96 4.12 11.69
CA ASP A 19 -14.39 2.83 12.26
C ASP A 19 -13.45 1.62 12.10
N LYS A 20 -12.64 1.42 13.14
CA LYS A 20 -11.73 0.30 13.39
C LYS A 20 -12.45 -1.01 13.76
N LYS A 21 -13.51 -1.41 13.07
CA LYS A 21 -14.18 -2.70 13.34
C LYS A 21 -14.54 -3.40 12.04
N ALA A 22 -13.80 -4.47 11.77
CA ALA A 22 -13.90 -5.34 10.60
C ALA A 22 -13.62 -4.61 9.29
N ILE A 23 -12.36 -4.63 8.83
CA ILE A 23 -12.06 -4.32 7.43
C ILE A 23 -12.83 -5.36 6.60
N PRO A 24 -13.89 -4.98 5.88
CA PRO A 24 -14.64 -5.91 5.05
C PRO A 24 -13.69 -6.48 4.00
N ALA A 25 -13.91 -7.72 3.56
CA ALA A 25 -13.09 -8.31 2.48
C ALA A 25 -13.05 -7.45 1.20
N LYS A 26 -14.05 -6.57 1.03
CA LYS A 26 -14.14 -5.57 -0.04
C LYS A 26 -13.16 -4.38 0.11
N GLU A 27 -12.65 -4.12 1.31
CA GLU A 27 -11.73 -3.02 1.61
C GLU A 27 -10.26 -3.46 1.69
N LEU A 28 -9.99 -4.77 1.83
CA LEU A 28 -8.65 -5.35 1.66
C LEU A 28 -7.91 -4.85 0.41
N PRO A 29 -8.49 -4.86 -0.81
CA PRO A 29 -7.79 -4.34 -1.99
C PRO A 29 -7.46 -2.84 -1.90
N LYS A 30 -8.33 -2.04 -1.27
CA LYS A 30 -8.06 -0.60 -1.06
C LYS A 30 -6.90 -0.40 -0.07
N LEU A 31 -6.86 -1.18 0.99
CA LEU A 31 -5.79 -1.13 1.98
C LEU A 31 -4.45 -1.57 1.38
N ILE A 32 -4.43 -2.65 0.59
CA ILE A 32 -3.26 -3.13 -0.14
C ILE A 32 -2.71 -2.03 -1.05
N ALA A 33 -3.54 -1.37 -1.84
CA ALA A 33 -3.13 -0.28 -2.72
C ALA A 33 -2.53 0.91 -1.93
N ARG A 34 -3.07 1.21 -0.75
CA ARG A 34 -2.55 2.25 0.13
C ARG A 34 -1.17 1.88 0.69
N ILE A 35 -1.01 0.68 1.25
CA ILE A 35 0.28 0.21 1.80
C ILE A 35 1.34 0.13 0.71
N GLU A 36 0.98 -0.31 -0.50
CA GLU A 36 1.88 -0.33 -1.65
C GLU A 36 2.36 1.08 -2.02
N LYS A 37 1.45 2.07 -2.03
CA LYS A 37 1.81 3.48 -2.27
C LYS A 37 2.73 4.03 -1.17
N GLU A 38 2.44 3.74 0.09
CA GLU A 38 3.28 4.16 1.23
C GLU A 38 4.66 3.48 1.19
N MET A 39 4.74 2.20 0.79
CA MET A 39 5.99 1.46 0.61
C MET A 39 6.86 2.11 -0.47
N HIS A 40 6.27 2.45 -1.62
CA HIS A 40 6.97 3.13 -2.70
C HIS A 40 7.43 4.53 -2.29
N ALA A 41 6.63 5.25 -1.51
CA ALA A 41 7.03 6.54 -0.96
C ALA A 41 8.22 6.43 0.00
N ALA A 42 8.23 5.44 0.89
CA ALA A 42 9.34 5.14 1.79
C ALA A 42 10.62 4.78 1.02
N ALA A 43 10.50 3.93 -0.01
CA ALA A 43 11.62 3.57 -0.87
C ALA A 43 12.20 4.79 -1.63
N LYS A 44 11.35 5.72 -2.07
CA LYS A 44 11.79 6.96 -2.75
C LYS A 44 12.62 7.87 -1.85
N VAL A 45 12.34 7.88 -0.55
CA VAL A 45 13.11 8.67 0.43
C VAL A 45 14.26 7.88 1.06
N LEU A 46 14.58 6.70 0.51
CA LEU A 46 15.63 5.78 0.99
C LEU A 46 15.39 5.23 2.41
N ASP A 47 14.14 5.24 2.87
CA ASP A 47 13.72 4.66 4.14
C ASP A 47 13.39 3.17 3.95
N PHE A 48 14.44 2.35 3.86
CA PHE A 48 14.33 0.92 3.57
C PHE A 48 13.78 0.11 4.74
N GLU A 49 13.98 0.55 5.98
CA GLU A 49 13.40 -0.10 7.16
C GLU A 49 11.87 -0.01 7.12
N ARG A 50 11.34 1.19 6.84
CA ARG A 50 9.91 1.38 6.69
C ARG A 50 9.37 0.65 5.46
N ALA A 51 10.08 0.68 4.34
CA ALA A 51 9.68 -0.05 3.14
C ALA A 51 9.63 -1.58 3.37
N ALA A 52 10.59 -2.14 4.10
CA ALA A 52 10.61 -3.56 4.46
C ALA A 52 9.41 -3.93 5.35
N TRP A 53 9.12 -3.12 6.36
CA TRP A 53 7.97 -3.32 7.25
C TRP A 53 6.63 -3.25 6.51
N LEU A 54 6.49 -2.30 5.57
CA LEU A 54 5.29 -2.17 4.73
C LEU A 54 5.14 -3.35 3.75
N ARG A 55 6.25 -3.85 3.19
CA ARG A 55 6.25 -5.05 2.34
C ARG A 55 5.72 -6.27 3.08
N ASP A 56 6.14 -6.46 4.33
CA ASP A 56 5.74 -7.63 5.11
C ASP A 56 4.24 -7.58 5.45
N GLN A 57 3.70 -6.40 5.80
CA GLN A 57 2.25 -6.20 5.93
C GLN A 57 1.49 -6.40 4.61
N LEU A 58 2.02 -5.93 3.49
CA LEU A 58 1.40 -6.10 2.18
C LEU A 58 1.22 -7.58 1.85
N ARG A 59 2.21 -8.42 2.21
CA ARG A 59 2.13 -9.88 2.07
C ARG A 59 1.01 -10.48 2.91
N GLU A 60 0.92 -10.10 4.19
CA GLU A 60 -0.11 -10.61 5.09
C GLU A 60 -1.52 -10.26 4.60
N LEU A 61 -1.72 -9.01 4.15
CA LEU A 61 -3.00 -8.57 3.61
C LEU A 61 -3.39 -9.31 2.32
N ARG A 62 -2.41 -9.58 1.43
CA ARG A 62 -2.65 -10.38 0.21
C ARG A 62 -3.03 -11.82 0.55
N GLN A 63 -2.38 -12.42 1.54
CA GLN A 63 -2.74 -13.76 2.01
C GLN A 63 -4.16 -13.79 2.59
N GLN A 64 -4.54 -12.80 3.39
CA GLN A 64 -5.91 -12.67 3.90
C GLN A 64 -6.93 -12.47 2.78
N GLN A 65 -6.58 -11.70 1.74
CA GLN A 65 -7.43 -11.49 0.57
C GLN A 65 -7.67 -12.80 -0.20
N GLU A 66 -6.63 -13.61 -0.40
CA GLU A 66 -6.76 -14.92 -1.07
C GLU A 66 -7.54 -15.91 -0.21
N ALA A 67 -7.34 -15.91 1.12
CA ALA A 67 -8.07 -16.78 2.04
C ALA A 67 -9.56 -16.40 2.19
N ALA A 68 -9.91 -15.13 1.95
CA ALA A 68 -11.28 -14.62 2.00
C ALA A 68 -12.03 -14.75 0.66
N LYS A 69 -11.38 -15.28 -0.37
CA LYS A 69 -11.91 -15.45 -1.72
C LYS A 69 -12.62 -16.79 -1.87
#